data_AF-A0A5M9QNL2-F1
#
_entry.id   AF-A0A5M9QNL2-F1
#
_cell.length_a   1.000
_cell.length_b   1.000
_cell.length_c   1.000
_cell.angle_alpha   90.00
_cell.angle_beta   90.00
_cell.angle_gamma   90.00
#
_symmetry.space_group_name_H-M   'P 1'
#
loop_
_entity.id
_entity.type
_entity.pdbx_description
1 polymer ?
#
loop_
_entity_poly.entity_id
_entity_poly.type
_entity_poly.pdbx_seq_one_letter_code
_entity_poly.pdbx_strand_id
1 'polypeptide(L)'
;MDSTLAAFWRYKWVFVVVFALVLGVGGVGILYKQRTAQNASLSAGDNYAFFILSKSATRSPSSQGAYFVSNRILNPLLSRLYAKPLENVSKEIAHIIQGKMWILAPAGYSMSYADVYWCVYPANSESQAKQVAQAVQKELDSAPEVQALIDSLSFLRDLQPKSDEVAAWRAGVDDILSNGFFIYSSPAKTYAKGFRDLSVLKEGVGSHYGGKSMWILLCVSGFVCAILAVFVAEFVRGLKSSRANNDTR
;
A
#
# COMPACT_ATOMS: atom_id res chain seq x y z
N MET A 1 -23.63 0.78 -47.46
CA MET A 1 -23.05 0.39 -46.17
C MET A 1 -21.63 0.90 -46.14
N ASP A 2 -21.33 1.78 -45.19
CA ASP A 2 -20.03 2.45 -45.10
C ASP A 2 -18.87 1.44 -45.04
N SER A 3 -17.81 1.70 -45.80
CA SER A 3 -16.66 0.80 -46.02
C SER A 3 -16.02 0.31 -44.72
N THR A 4 -16.08 1.13 -43.67
CA THR A 4 -15.63 0.84 -42.32
C THR A 4 -16.48 -0.24 -41.63
N LEU A 5 -17.80 -0.23 -41.82
CA LEU A 5 -18.71 -1.21 -41.23
C LEU A 5 -18.56 -2.59 -41.87
N ALA A 6 -18.26 -2.64 -43.17
CA ALA A 6 -18.00 -3.87 -43.91
C ALA A 6 -16.66 -4.51 -43.49
N ALA A 7 -15.61 -3.70 -43.30
CA ALA A 7 -14.33 -4.17 -42.77
C ALA A 7 -14.48 -4.70 -41.32
N PHE A 8 -15.24 -4.00 -40.48
CA PHE A 8 -15.53 -4.44 -39.12
C PHE A 8 -16.24 -5.81 -39.09
N TRP A 9 -17.26 -6.00 -39.94
CA TRP A 9 -17.97 -7.28 -40.04
C TRP A 9 -17.09 -8.43 -40.54
N ARG A 10 -16.09 -8.13 -41.38
CA ARG A 10 -15.14 -9.12 -41.90
C ARG A 10 -14.17 -9.61 -40.82
N TYR A 11 -13.68 -8.72 -39.96
CA TYR A 11 -12.70 -9.05 -38.91
C TYR A 11 -13.29 -9.10 -37.50
N LYS A 12 -14.62 -9.17 -37.36
CA LYS A 12 -15.30 -9.27 -36.05
C LYS A 12 -14.69 -10.32 -35.12
N TRP A 13 -14.18 -11.43 -35.67
CA TRP A 13 -13.53 -12.49 -34.91
C TRP A 13 -12.19 -12.08 -34.29
N VAL A 14 -11.45 -11.16 -34.90
CA VAL A 14 -10.20 -10.61 -34.32
C VAL A 14 -10.51 -9.87 -33.03
N PHE A 15 -11.56 -9.04 -33.03
CA PHE A 15 -12.01 -8.35 -31.81
C PHE A 15 -12.47 -9.35 -30.74
N VAL A 16 -13.26 -10.36 -31.11
CA VAL A 16 -13.73 -11.39 -30.17
C VAL A 16 -12.55 -12.15 -29.54
N VAL A 17 -11.55 -12.56 -30.33
CA VAL A 17 -10.37 -13.30 -29.83
C VAL A 17 -9.52 -12.42 -28.90
N VAL A 18 -9.28 -11.16 -29.27
CA VAL A 18 -8.51 -10.23 -28.42
C VAL A 18 -9.22 -9.97 -27.10
N PHE A 19 -10.54 -9.74 -27.13
CA PHE A 19 -11.33 -9.58 -25.90
C PHE A 19 -11.34 -10.86 -25.05
N ALA A 20 -11.48 -12.04 -25.66
CA ALA A 20 -11.42 -13.31 -24.95
C ALA A 20 -10.05 -13.55 -24.29
N LEU A 21 -8.95 -13.17 -24.95
CA LEU A 21 -7.59 -13.23 -24.40
C LEU A 21 -7.42 -12.26 -23.21
N VAL A 22 -7.86 -11.01 -23.36
CA VAL A 22 -7.80 -10.02 -22.27
C VAL A 22 -8.65 -10.46 -21.08
N LEU A 23 -9.85 -11.00 -21.32
CA LEU A 23 -10.72 -11.54 -20.26
C LEU A 23 -10.17 -12.83 -19.64
N GLY A 24 -9.54 -13.71 -20.42
CA GLY A 24 -8.96 -14.96 -19.93
C GLY A 24 -7.72 -14.71 -19.07
N VAL A 25 -6.75 -13.95 -19.60
CA VAL A 25 -5.55 -13.53 -18.84
C VAL A 25 -5.96 -12.67 -17.65
N GLY A 26 -6.96 -11.81 -17.83
CA GLY A 26 -7.49 -10.96 -16.77
C GLY A 26 -8.18 -11.73 -15.65
N GLY A 27 -9.06 -12.67 -16.01
CA GLY A 27 -9.78 -13.53 -15.07
C GLY A 27 -8.83 -14.42 -14.26
N VAL A 28 -7.82 -15.01 -14.90
CA VAL A 28 -6.78 -15.78 -14.21
C VAL A 28 -5.96 -14.87 -13.28
N GLY A 29 -5.63 -13.65 -13.70
CA GLY A 29 -4.93 -12.67 -12.86
C GLY A 29 -5.75 -12.22 -11.63
N ILE A 30 -7.07 -12.04 -11.77
CA ILE A 30 -7.98 -11.71 -10.66
C ILE A 30 -8.08 -12.88 -9.70
N LEU A 31 -8.34 -14.10 -10.21
CA LEU A 31 -8.39 -15.31 -9.41
C LEU A 31 -7.07 -15.56 -8.69
N TYR A 32 -5.94 -15.29 -9.34
CA TYR A 32 -4.62 -15.37 -8.74
C TYR A 32 -4.49 -14.36 -7.61
N LYS A 33 -4.66 -13.05 -7.85
CA LYS A 33 -4.56 -12.01 -6.80
C LYS A 33 -5.54 -12.24 -5.65
N GLN A 34 -6.75 -12.68 -5.95
CA GLN A 34 -7.79 -12.98 -4.96
C GLN A 34 -7.40 -14.22 -4.14
N ARG A 35 -6.82 -15.26 -4.76
CA ARG A 35 -6.22 -16.41 -4.04
C ARG A 35 -5.00 -16.01 -3.23
N THR A 36 -4.12 -15.13 -3.71
CA THR A 36 -2.97 -14.65 -2.94
C THR A 36 -3.41 -13.80 -1.76
N ALA A 37 -4.47 -12.99 -1.92
CA ALA A 37 -5.10 -12.24 -0.84
C ALA A 37 -5.85 -13.15 0.16
N GLN A 38 -6.52 -14.21 -0.32
CA GLN A 38 -7.16 -15.23 0.53
C GLN A 38 -6.15 -16.12 1.26
N ASN A 39 -5.02 -16.46 0.64
CA ASN A 39 -3.93 -17.24 1.23
C ASN A 39 -2.98 -16.42 2.11
N ALA A 40 -3.06 -15.09 2.02
CA ALA A 40 -2.45 -14.16 2.98
C ALA A 40 -3.33 -13.95 4.23
N SER A 41 -4.39 -14.74 4.40
CA SER A 41 -5.10 -14.85 5.66
C SER A 41 -4.09 -15.18 6.76
N LEU A 42 -4.19 -14.43 7.87
CA LEU A 42 -3.59 -14.76 9.16
C LEU A 42 -3.63 -16.28 9.33
N SER A 43 -2.45 -16.90 9.36
CA SER A 43 -2.29 -18.33 9.13
C SER A 43 -3.02 -19.15 10.19
N ALA A 44 -3.19 -20.45 9.95
CA ALA A 44 -3.67 -21.41 10.95
C ALA A 44 -2.77 -21.55 12.20
N GLY A 45 -1.61 -20.87 12.25
CA GLY A 45 -0.71 -20.80 13.42
C GLY A 45 -1.01 -19.63 14.37
N ASP A 46 -0.16 -19.47 15.39
CA ASP A 46 -0.27 -18.38 16.37
C ASP A 46 -0.10 -17.01 15.70
N ASN A 47 -1.00 -16.08 16.03
CA ASN A 47 -0.93 -14.70 15.59
C ASN A 47 -0.58 -13.80 16.76
N TYR A 48 0.19 -12.76 16.49
CA TYR A 48 0.63 -11.78 17.46
C TYR A 48 0.22 -10.38 17.01
N ALA A 49 -0.03 -9.52 17.99
CA ALA A 49 -0.30 -8.11 17.76
C ALA A 49 0.53 -7.24 18.70
N PHE A 50 0.98 -6.11 18.19
CA PHE A 50 1.43 -4.98 19.01
C PHE A 50 0.81 -3.69 18.49
N PHE A 51 0.74 -2.66 19.34
CA PHE A 51 0.29 -1.34 18.94
C PHE A 51 1.44 -0.36 18.81
N ILE A 52 1.21 0.66 17.98
CA ILE A 52 2.05 1.84 17.80
C ILE A 52 1.18 3.07 18.07
N LEU A 53 1.68 3.97 18.89
CA LEU A 53 1.01 5.21 19.24
C LEU A 53 2.00 6.37 19.15
N SER A 54 1.62 7.48 18.52
CA SER A 54 2.42 8.71 18.54
C SER A 54 2.25 9.45 19.86
N LYS A 55 3.36 9.87 20.48
CA LYS A 55 3.30 10.82 21.58
C LYS A 55 2.84 12.20 21.09
N SER A 56 2.21 12.94 21.98
CA SER A 56 1.71 14.29 21.70
C SER A 56 2.39 15.30 22.62
N ALA A 57 3.07 16.28 22.03
CA ALA A 57 3.49 17.49 22.72
C ALA A 57 2.44 18.58 22.49
N THR A 58 1.36 18.59 23.28
CA THR A 58 0.29 19.59 23.16
C THR A 58 0.63 20.88 23.90
N ARG A 59 0.68 22.00 23.16
CA ARG A 59 0.74 23.36 23.73
C ARG A 59 -0.64 24.02 23.82
N SER A 60 -1.64 23.39 23.21
CA SER A 60 -3.05 23.79 23.17
C SER A 60 -3.90 22.51 23.14
N PRO A 61 -5.14 22.48 23.66
CA PRO A 61 -6.00 21.30 23.67
C PRO A 61 -6.42 20.81 22.27
N SER A 62 -6.00 21.49 21.20
CA SER A 62 -6.34 21.10 19.84
C SER A 62 -5.53 19.89 19.38
N SER A 63 -6.23 18.77 19.18
CA SER A 63 -5.76 17.46 18.71
C SER A 63 -5.18 17.40 17.29
N GLN A 64 -4.90 18.55 16.65
CA GLN A 64 -4.38 18.62 15.29
C GLN A 64 -2.93 18.08 15.15
N GLY A 65 -2.16 18.08 16.24
CA GLY A 65 -0.76 17.60 16.23
C GLY A 65 -0.64 16.09 16.00
N ALA A 66 -1.44 15.28 16.71
CA ALA A 66 -1.44 13.81 16.53
C ALA A 66 -1.83 13.42 15.10
N TYR A 67 -2.84 14.10 14.56
CA TYR A 67 -3.31 13.91 13.19
C TYR A 67 -2.24 14.20 12.13
N PHE A 68 -1.46 15.27 12.30
CA PHE A 68 -0.36 15.60 11.40
C PHE A 68 0.68 14.47 11.36
N VAL A 69 1.09 13.97 12.53
CA VAL A 69 2.09 12.90 12.62
C VAL A 69 1.56 11.62 12.00
N SER A 70 0.35 11.19 12.36
CA SER A 70 -0.26 9.95 11.84
C SER A 70 -0.31 9.94 10.31
N ASN A 71 -0.75 11.05 9.69
CA ASN A 71 -0.90 11.11 8.23
C ASN A 71 0.35 11.47 7.45
N ARG A 72 1.21 12.36 7.97
CA ARG A 72 2.38 12.86 7.23
C ARG A 72 3.65 12.09 7.51
N ILE A 73 3.72 11.38 8.64
CA ILE A 73 4.94 10.67 9.07
C ILE A 73 4.66 9.18 9.16
N LEU A 74 3.74 8.76 10.03
CA LEU A 74 3.55 7.34 10.34
C LEU A 74 2.96 6.54 9.17
N ASN A 75 1.91 7.05 8.51
CA ASN A 75 1.33 6.39 7.33
C ASN A 75 2.34 6.18 6.19
N PRO A 76 3.12 7.20 5.75
CA PRO A 76 4.19 7.00 4.77
C PRO A 76 5.25 6.01 5.22
N LEU A 77 5.66 6.05 6.49
CA LEU A 77 6.64 5.11 7.05
C LEU A 77 6.17 3.66 7.00
N LEU A 78 4.95 3.40 7.47
CA LEU A 78 4.32 2.09 7.43
C LEU A 78 4.11 1.62 5.98
N SER A 79 3.87 2.55 5.05
CA SER A 79 3.79 2.24 3.62
C SER A 79 5.15 1.79 3.06
N ARG A 80 6.25 2.47 3.45
CA ARG A 80 7.60 2.09 3.03
C ARG A 80 8.02 0.73 3.57
N LEU A 81 7.62 0.41 4.80
CA LEU A 81 7.86 -0.91 5.41
C LEU A 81 7.30 -2.07 4.57
N TYR A 82 6.18 -1.87 3.89
CA TYR A 82 5.64 -2.87 2.95
C TYR A 82 6.37 -2.91 1.60
N ALA A 83 6.90 -1.77 1.14
CA ALA A 83 7.45 -1.63 -0.20
C ALA A 83 8.94 -1.99 -0.31
N LYS A 84 9.74 -1.79 0.75
CA LYS A 84 11.21 -1.98 0.73
C LYS A 84 11.63 -3.11 1.67
N PRO A 85 12.52 -4.04 1.26
CA PRO A 85 13.09 -5.03 2.15
C PRO A 85 13.98 -4.36 3.20
N LEU A 86 13.77 -4.73 4.47
CA LEU A 86 14.60 -4.31 5.60
C LEU A 86 15.99 -4.95 5.45
N GLU A 87 17.02 -4.12 5.31
CA GLU A 87 18.39 -4.55 4.95
C GLU A 87 19.11 -5.29 6.11
N ASN A 88 18.57 -5.24 7.33
CA ASN A 88 19.22 -5.72 8.55
C ASN A 88 18.40 -6.76 9.36
N VAL A 89 17.52 -7.50 8.70
CA VAL A 89 16.71 -8.56 9.35
C VAL A 89 16.80 -9.87 8.59
N SER A 90 16.47 -10.98 9.24
CA SER A 90 16.41 -12.27 8.57
C SER A 90 15.38 -12.24 7.44
N LYS A 91 15.62 -13.02 6.37
CA LYS A 91 14.68 -13.13 5.24
C LYS A 91 13.27 -13.52 5.68
N GLU A 92 13.17 -14.31 6.74
CA GLU A 92 11.90 -14.72 7.33
C GLU A 92 11.15 -13.55 7.98
N ILE A 93 11.83 -12.73 8.79
CA ILE A 93 11.24 -11.53 9.41
C ILE A 93 10.81 -10.53 8.33
N ALA A 94 11.67 -10.28 7.34
CA ALA A 94 11.34 -9.41 6.21
C ALA A 94 10.08 -9.91 5.48
N HIS A 95 9.99 -11.22 5.22
CA HIS A 95 8.80 -11.80 4.59
C HIS A 95 7.54 -11.61 5.47
N ILE A 96 7.64 -11.76 6.78
CA ILE A 96 6.50 -11.55 7.68
C ILE A 96 6.02 -10.10 7.57
N ILE A 97 6.92 -9.13 7.69
CA ILE A 97 6.58 -7.70 7.65
C ILE A 97 5.96 -7.31 6.30
N GLN A 98 6.55 -7.74 5.18
CA GLN A 98 6.11 -7.32 3.85
C GLN A 98 4.88 -8.07 3.33
N GLY A 99 4.76 -9.35 3.63
CA GLY A 99 3.75 -10.22 3.04
C GLY A 99 2.61 -10.59 3.98
N LYS A 100 2.91 -10.72 5.28
CA LYS A 100 2.01 -11.37 6.26
C LYS A 100 1.57 -10.46 7.41
N MET A 101 2.11 -9.25 7.52
CA MET A 101 1.71 -8.27 8.53
C MET A 101 0.56 -7.39 8.03
N TRP A 102 -0.39 -7.17 8.92
CA TRP A 102 -1.61 -6.41 8.69
C TRP A 102 -1.60 -5.23 9.64
N ILE A 103 -1.64 -4.02 9.09
CA ILE A 103 -1.74 -2.81 9.91
C ILE A 103 -3.16 -2.26 9.84
N LEU A 104 -3.77 -2.15 11.01
CA LEU A 104 -5.04 -1.48 11.21
C LEU A 104 -4.72 -0.04 11.61
N ALA A 105 -5.07 0.89 10.74
CA ALA A 105 -5.10 2.29 11.10
C ALA A 105 -6.29 2.55 12.05
N PRO A 106 -6.23 3.59 12.90
CA PRO A 106 -7.37 3.99 13.70
C PRO A 106 -8.63 4.19 12.84
N ALA A 107 -9.76 3.64 13.29
CA ALA A 107 -10.98 3.49 12.49
C ALA A 107 -11.75 4.80 12.21
N GLY A 108 -11.26 5.95 12.67
CA GLY A 108 -11.89 7.23 12.41
C GLY A 108 -11.15 8.41 13.01
N TYR A 109 -11.48 9.59 12.51
CA TYR A 109 -11.06 10.90 13.01
C TYR A 109 -11.68 11.15 14.38
N SER A 110 -11.15 10.52 15.44
CA SER A 110 -11.52 10.92 16.79
C SER A 110 -10.59 12.03 17.24
N MET A 111 -11.11 13.25 17.30
CA MET A 111 -10.39 14.40 17.87
C MET A 111 -10.09 14.25 19.38
N SER A 112 -10.51 13.14 19.99
CA SER A 112 -10.48 12.91 21.45
C SER A 112 -9.61 11.73 21.87
N TYR A 113 -9.22 10.84 20.95
CA TYR A 113 -8.42 9.65 21.27
C TYR A 113 -7.12 9.65 20.48
N ALA A 114 -6.07 9.10 21.09
CA ALA A 114 -4.78 8.98 20.45
C ALA A 114 -4.86 7.97 19.29
N ASP A 115 -4.20 8.27 18.17
CA ASP A 115 -4.19 7.43 16.96
C ASP A 115 -3.39 6.14 17.21
N VAL A 116 -4.10 5.08 17.58
CA VAL A 116 -3.50 3.75 17.83
C VAL A 116 -3.52 2.92 16.56
N TYR A 117 -2.33 2.54 16.10
CA TYR A 117 -2.14 1.60 15.00
C TYR A 117 -1.90 0.21 15.56
N TRP A 118 -2.61 -0.79 15.02
CA TRP A 118 -2.42 -2.19 15.41
C TRP A 118 -1.68 -2.96 14.31
N CYS A 119 -0.53 -3.54 14.64
CA CYS A 119 0.24 -4.40 13.75
C CYS A 119 -0.01 -5.86 14.12
N VAL A 120 -0.66 -6.61 13.24
CA VAL A 120 -1.04 -8.02 13.45
C VAL A 120 -0.31 -8.91 12.44
N TYR A 121 0.34 -9.97 12.89
CA TYR A 121 1.11 -10.86 12.01
C TYR A 121 1.22 -12.28 12.60
N PRO A 122 1.43 -13.30 11.74
CA PRO A 122 1.74 -14.65 12.20
C PRO A 122 3.20 -14.75 12.66
N ALA A 123 3.44 -15.50 13.73
CA ALA A 123 4.78 -15.85 14.18
C ALA A 123 4.79 -17.26 14.81
N ASN A 124 5.86 -18.00 14.58
CA ASN A 124 6.06 -19.37 15.06
C ASN A 124 6.43 -19.43 16.54
N SER A 125 6.88 -18.31 17.13
CA SER A 125 7.25 -18.21 18.54
C SER A 125 7.15 -16.77 19.04
N GLU A 126 7.08 -16.61 20.37
CA GLU A 126 7.12 -15.28 21.00
C GLU A 126 8.45 -14.56 20.74
N SER A 127 9.56 -15.29 20.65
CA SER A 127 10.87 -14.73 20.31
C SER A 127 10.86 -14.13 18.89
N GLN A 128 10.30 -14.86 17.92
CA GLN A 128 10.14 -14.34 16.56
C GLN A 128 9.21 -13.13 16.53
N ALA A 129 8.12 -13.14 17.31
CA ALA A 129 7.23 -12.00 17.39
C ALA A 129 7.93 -10.75 17.95
N LYS A 130 8.75 -10.90 18.99
CA LYS A 130 9.58 -9.82 19.52
C LYS A 130 10.56 -9.28 18.48
N GLN A 131 11.21 -10.16 17.71
CA GLN A 131 12.12 -9.73 16.64
C GLN A 131 11.42 -8.95 15.52
N VAL A 132 10.21 -9.37 15.12
CA VAL A 132 9.38 -8.64 14.14
C VAL A 132 9.01 -7.26 14.68
N ALA A 133 8.50 -7.18 15.92
CA ALA A 133 8.13 -5.91 16.54
C ALA A 133 9.35 -4.96 16.66
N GLN A 134 10.50 -5.46 17.12
CA GLN A 134 11.74 -4.69 17.23
C GLN A 134 12.25 -4.19 15.88
N ALA A 135 12.12 -5.00 14.82
CA ALA A 135 12.50 -4.60 13.47
C ALA A 135 11.63 -3.42 12.98
N VAL A 136 10.32 -3.48 13.20
CA VAL A 136 9.40 -2.38 12.86
C VAL A 136 9.70 -1.14 13.69
N GLN A 137 9.88 -1.29 15.01
CA GLN A 137 10.25 -0.19 15.91
C GLN A 137 11.52 0.52 15.44
N LYS A 138 12.59 -0.23 15.20
CA LYS A 138 13.87 0.32 14.76
C LYS A 138 13.75 1.08 13.45
N GLU A 139 13.00 0.56 12.48
CA GLU A 139 12.81 1.26 11.19
C GLU A 139 12.03 2.57 11.35
N LEU A 140 11.02 2.58 12.22
CA LEU A 140 10.24 3.80 12.49
C LEU A 140 11.07 4.82 13.25
N ASP A 141 11.76 4.42 14.32
CA ASP A 141 12.54 5.33 15.16
C ASP A 141 13.79 5.88 14.44
N SER A 142 14.38 5.11 13.53
CA SER A 142 15.55 5.54 12.74
C SER A 142 15.20 6.34 11.48
N ALA A 143 13.92 6.59 11.24
CA ALA A 143 13.48 7.31 10.06
C ALA A 143 13.92 8.79 10.07
N PRO A 144 14.39 9.32 8.93
CA PRO A 144 14.85 10.71 8.86
C PRO A 144 13.74 11.72 9.16
N GLU A 145 12.47 11.39 8.85
CA GLU A 145 11.33 12.26 9.15
C GLU A 145 11.07 12.37 10.65
N VAL A 146 11.34 11.30 11.40
CA VAL A 146 11.20 11.27 12.86
C VAL A 146 12.33 12.06 13.51
N GLN A 147 13.57 11.89 13.00
CA GLN A 147 14.70 12.69 13.47
C GLN A 147 14.48 14.18 13.22
N ALA A 148 14.02 14.57 12.02
CA ALA A 148 13.72 15.96 11.72
C ALA A 148 12.64 16.56 12.64
N LEU A 149 11.65 15.76 13.03
CA LEU A 149 10.63 16.18 13.98
C LEU A 149 11.21 16.37 15.39
N ILE A 150 12.05 15.44 15.85
CA ILE A 150 12.78 15.53 17.12
C ILE A 150 13.64 16.79 17.16
N ASP A 151 14.40 17.06 16.10
CA ASP A 151 15.26 18.24 16.00
C ASP A 151 14.44 19.54 16.05
N SER A 152 13.33 19.58 15.30
CA SER A 152 12.39 20.71 15.32
C SER A 152 11.78 20.93 16.72
N LEU A 153 11.42 19.86 17.43
CA LEU A 153 10.87 19.96 18.78
C LEU A 153 11.90 20.43 19.79
N SER A 154 13.15 19.95 19.69
CA SER A 154 14.25 20.44 20.53
C SER A 154 14.49 21.93 20.32
N PHE A 155 14.59 22.37 19.06
CA PHE A 155 14.76 23.78 18.72
C PHE A 155 13.62 24.63 19.29
N LEU A 156 12.37 24.23 19.07
CA LEU A 156 11.21 24.95 19.60
C LEU A 156 11.21 24.99 21.12
N ARG A 157 11.62 23.91 21.80
CA ARG A 157 11.71 23.83 23.27
C ARG A 157 12.71 24.82 23.81
N ASP A 158 13.86 24.94 23.16
CA ASP A 158 14.95 25.82 23.60
C ASP A 158 14.57 27.30 23.45
N LEU A 159 13.73 27.64 22.47
CA LEU A 159 13.20 28.99 22.27
C LEU A 159 12.12 29.40 23.27
N GLN A 160 11.49 28.47 24.01
CA GLN A 160 10.39 28.83 24.91
C GLN A 160 10.86 29.42 26.25
N PRO A 161 10.14 30.41 26.79
CA PRO A 161 10.38 30.87 28.15
C PRO A 161 10.05 29.76 29.17
N LYS A 162 10.79 29.72 30.28
CA LYS A 162 10.52 28.82 31.42
C LYS A 162 9.35 29.38 32.23
N SER A 163 8.14 29.20 31.74
CA SER A 163 6.88 29.59 32.41
C SER A 163 5.95 28.39 32.61
N ASP A 164 5.07 28.49 33.62
CA ASP A 164 4.12 27.44 33.97
C ASP A 164 3.11 27.16 32.86
N GLU A 165 2.76 28.17 32.05
CA GLU A 165 1.87 28.06 30.90
C GLU A 165 2.38 27.07 29.83
N VAL A 166 3.68 26.83 29.79
CA VAL A 166 4.34 25.99 28.78
C VAL A 166 4.96 24.73 29.40
N ALA A 167 4.86 24.57 30.72
CA ALA A 167 5.49 23.48 31.46
C ALA A 167 4.98 22.09 31.03
N ALA A 168 3.67 21.94 30.84
CA ALA A 168 3.08 20.67 30.38
C ALA A 168 3.54 20.28 28.96
N TRP A 169 3.63 21.26 28.06
CA TRP A 169 4.17 21.03 26.72
C TRP A 169 5.65 20.67 26.78
N ARG A 170 6.45 21.38 27.59
CA ARG A 170 7.87 21.09 27.76
C ARG A 170 8.10 19.68 28.31
N ALA A 171 7.36 19.28 29.33
CA ALA A 171 7.43 17.93 29.86
C ALA A 171 7.12 16.87 28.78
N GLY A 172 6.13 17.12 27.92
CA GLY A 172 5.83 16.27 26.77
C GLY A 172 6.95 16.22 25.73
N VAL A 173 7.59 17.36 25.44
CA VAL A 173 8.76 17.41 24.55
C VAL A 173 9.97 16.72 25.17
N ASP A 174 10.26 16.94 26.45
CA ASP A 174 11.39 16.31 27.13
C ASP A 174 11.22 14.79 27.23
N ASP A 175 9.99 14.28 27.40
CA ASP A 175 9.70 12.85 27.29
C ASP A 175 9.96 12.31 25.87
N ILE A 176 9.57 13.04 24.83
CA ILE A 176 9.86 12.67 23.44
C ILE A 176 11.36 12.63 23.17
N LEU A 177 12.09 13.65 23.63
CA LEU A 177 13.54 13.76 23.43
C LEU A 177 14.31 12.67 24.18
N SER A 178 13.79 12.23 25.34
CA SER A 178 14.45 11.21 26.17
C SER A 178 14.08 9.78 25.78
N ASN A 179 12.81 9.55 25.42
CA ASN A 179 12.23 8.21 25.28
C ASN A 179 11.72 7.91 23.86
N GLY A 180 12.01 8.79 22.89
CA GLY A 180 11.55 8.64 21.51
C GLY A 180 10.11 9.10 21.28
N PHE A 181 9.75 9.20 20.00
CA PHE A 181 8.49 9.80 19.55
C PHE A 181 7.29 8.86 19.60
N PHE A 182 7.52 7.55 19.43
CA PHE A 182 6.47 6.55 19.40
C PHE A 182 6.45 5.71 20.69
N ILE A 183 5.26 5.28 21.08
CA ILE A 183 5.03 4.30 22.14
C ILE A 183 4.66 2.99 21.47
N TYR A 184 5.31 1.92 21.92
CA TYR A 184 5.09 0.58 21.42
C TYR A 184 4.65 -0.36 22.53
N SER A 185 3.70 -1.24 22.22
CA SER A 185 3.38 -2.35 23.12
C SER A 185 4.33 -3.52 22.90
N SER A 186 4.43 -4.39 23.91
CA SER A 186 4.97 -5.73 23.68
C SER A 186 4.03 -6.52 22.77
N PRO A 187 4.55 -7.41 21.91
CA PRO A 187 3.72 -8.28 21.11
C PRO A 187 3.01 -9.31 22.00
N ALA A 188 1.69 -9.43 21.84
CA ALA A 188 0.85 -10.37 22.56
C ALA A 188 0.13 -11.31 21.59
N LYS A 189 -0.13 -12.54 22.00
CA LYS A 189 -0.93 -13.49 21.21
C LYS A 189 -2.34 -12.94 21.01
N THR A 190 -2.88 -13.07 19.81
CA THR A 190 -4.22 -12.58 19.46
C THR A 190 -4.95 -13.56 18.55
N TYR A 191 -6.28 -13.50 18.59
CA TYR A 191 -7.14 -14.27 17.69
C TYR A 191 -7.37 -13.47 16.40
N ALA A 192 -6.94 -14.02 15.28
CA ALA A 192 -6.97 -13.38 13.97
C ALA A 192 -8.37 -13.11 13.36
N LYS A 193 -9.44 -13.60 13.98
CA LYS A 193 -10.79 -13.59 13.39
C LYS A 193 -11.34 -12.15 13.37
N GLY A 194 -11.53 -11.58 12.17
CA GLY A 194 -12.13 -10.25 11.96
C GLY A 194 -11.13 -9.12 11.67
N PHE A 195 -9.83 -9.32 11.87
CA PHE A 195 -8.82 -8.28 11.60
C PHE A 195 -8.58 -8.02 10.11
N ARG A 196 -8.83 -9.03 9.26
CA ARG A 196 -8.70 -8.88 7.81
C ARG A 196 -9.63 -7.80 7.26
N ASP A 197 -10.87 -7.79 7.72
CA ASP A 197 -11.90 -6.91 7.18
C ASP A 197 -11.73 -5.46 7.70
N LEU A 198 -10.79 -5.22 8.62
CA LEU A 198 -10.48 -3.94 9.25
C LEU A 198 -9.14 -3.34 8.79
N SER A 199 -8.32 -4.05 8.01
CA SER A 199 -7.00 -3.55 7.62
C SER A 199 -7.08 -2.61 6.43
N VAL A 200 -6.70 -1.35 6.64
CA VAL A 200 -6.81 -0.30 5.61
C VAL A 200 -5.50 -0.12 4.84
N LEU A 201 -4.34 -0.33 5.47
CA LEU A 201 -3.05 0.03 4.87
C LEU A 201 -2.53 -0.98 3.84
N LYS A 202 -2.90 -2.26 3.95
CA LYS A 202 -2.46 -3.28 2.96
C LYS A 202 -3.08 -3.06 1.58
N GLU A 203 -4.28 -2.50 1.52
CA GLU A 203 -4.98 -2.20 0.25
C GLU A 203 -4.50 -0.88 -0.38
N GLY A 204 -4.05 0.09 0.42
CA GLY A 204 -3.62 1.41 -0.04
C GLY A 204 -2.20 1.49 -0.61
N VAL A 205 -1.28 0.62 -0.18
CA VAL A 205 0.16 0.77 -0.48
C VAL A 205 0.57 0.17 -1.83
N GLY A 206 -0.22 -0.75 -2.39
CA GLY A 206 0.12 -1.46 -3.62
C GLY A 206 -0.52 -0.95 -4.91
N SER A 207 -1.39 0.06 -4.89
CA SER A 207 -2.24 0.38 -6.05
C SER A 207 -2.26 1.87 -6.43
N HIS A 208 -1.15 2.38 -6.95
CA HIS A 208 -1.19 3.64 -7.72
C HIS A 208 -2.09 3.54 -8.98
N TYR A 209 -2.51 2.32 -9.35
CA TYR A 209 -3.69 2.06 -10.17
C TYR A 209 -4.61 1.12 -9.39
N GLY A 210 -5.70 1.63 -8.83
CA GLY A 210 -6.76 0.77 -8.30
C GLY A 210 -7.12 -0.27 -9.37
N GLY A 211 -7.33 -1.54 -9.00
CA GLY A 211 -7.43 -2.63 -9.99
C GLY A 211 -8.35 -2.31 -11.18
N LYS A 212 -9.43 -1.55 -10.96
CA LYS A 212 -10.33 -1.02 -11.99
C LYS A 212 -9.62 -0.18 -13.08
N SER A 213 -8.71 0.73 -12.73
CA SER A 213 -8.02 1.60 -13.70
C SER A 213 -6.96 0.85 -14.53
N MET A 214 -6.27 -0.14 -13.94
CA MET A 214 -5.36 -1.02 -14.67
C MET A 214 -6.11 -1.87 -15.72
N TRP A 215 -7.32 -2.34 -15.40
CA TRP A 215 -8.14 -3.12 -16.35
C TRP A 215 -8.70 -2.27 -17.48
N ILE A 216 -9.13 -1.04 -17.20
CA ILE A 216 -9.56 -0.11 -18.24
C ILE A 216 -8.42 0.13 -19.22
N LEU A 217 -7.19 0.35 -18.74
CA LEU A 217 -6.00 0.50 -19.57
C LEU A 217 -5.69 -0.74 -20.42
N LEU A 218 -5.80 -1.95 -19.86
CA LEU A 218 -5.61 -3.21 -20.58
C LEU A 218 -6.65 -3.42 -21.68
N CYS A 219 -7.93 -3.15 -21.40
CA CYS A 219 -9.00 -3.24 -22.39
C CYS A 219 -8.83 -2.22 -23.53
N VAL A 220 -8.48 -0.98 -23.19
CA VAL A 220 -8.20 0.07 -24.18
C VAL A 220 -6.99 -0.29 -25.05
N SER A 221 -5.91 -0.79 -24.44
CA SER A 221 -4.72 -1.21 -25.18
C SER A 221 -4.99 -2.40 -26.10
N GLY A 222 -5.74 -3.41 -25.63
CA GLY A 222 -6.18 -4.54 -26.45
C GLY A 222 -7.03 -4.11 -27.64
N PHE A 223 -7.94 -3.15 -27.43
CA PHE A 223 -8.77 -2.58 -28.49
C PHE A 223 -7.93 -1.86 -29.57
N VAL A 224 -6.95 -1.05 -29.15
CA VAL A 224 -6.03 -0.36 -30.08
C VAL A 224 -5.21 -1.36 -30.90
N CYS A 225 -4.69 -2.42 -30.28
CA CYS A 225 -3.97 -3.49 -30.97
C CYS A 225 -4.84 -4.21 -32.01
N ALA A 226 -6.12 -4.47 -31.69
CA ALA A 226 -7.06 -5.09 -32.62
C ALA A 226 -7.34 -4.21 -33.85
N ILE A 227 -7.52 -2.90 -33.65
CA ILE A 227 -7.69 -1.93 -34.75
C ILE A 227 -6.45 -1.91 -35.65
N LEU A 228 -5.25 -1.84 -35.06
CA LEU A 228 -3.99 -1.84 -35.81
C LEU A 228 -3.81 -3.13 -36.62
N ALA A 229 -4.16 -4.29 -36.05
CA ALA A 229 -4.09 -5.57 -36.75
C ALA A 229 -5.03 -5.62 -37.96
N VAL A 230 -6.26 -5.11 -37.81
CA VAL A 230 -7.24 -5.01 -38.90
C VAL A 230 -6.75 -4.06 -40.00
N PHE A 231 -6.17 -2.93 -39.61
CA PHE A 231 -5.61 -1.96 -40.56
C PHE A 231 -4.47 -2.56 -41.39
N VAL A 232 -3.53 -3.26 -40.75
CA VAL A 232 -2.43 -3.94 -41.44
C VAL A 232 -2.95 -5.04 -42.38
N ALA A 233 -3.95 -5.81 -41.95
CA ALA A 233 -4.55 -6.87 -42.77
C ALA A 233 -5.22 -6.33 -44.04
N GLU A 234 -5.99 -5.24 -43.93
CA GLU A 234 -6.61 -4.58 -45.09
C GLU A 234 -5.56 -3.94 -46.01
N PHE A 235 -4.52 -3.30 -45.45
CA PHE A 235 -3.43 -2.72 -46.23
C PHE A 235 -2.69 -3.78 -47.07
N VAL A 236 -2.30 -4.90 -46.46
CA VAL A 236 -1.63 -6.01 -47.16
C VAL A 236 -2.53 -6.63 -48.23
N ARG A 237 -3.83 -6.72 -47.96
CA ARG A 237 -4.82 -7.24 -48.93
C ARG A 237 -5.00 -6.30 -50.12
N GLY A 238 -5.04 -4.98 -49.88
CA GLY A 238 -5.08 -3.96 -50.93
C GLY A 238 -3.84 -3.99 -51.83
N LEU A 239 -2.65 -4.21 -51.25
CA LEU A 239 -1.40 -4.40 -51.99
C LEU A 239 -1.44 -5.67 -52.86
N LYS A 240 -1.92 -6.79 -52.33
CA LYS A 240 -2.06 -8.04 -53.10
C LYS A 240 -3.07 -7.91 -54.24
N SER A 241 -4.20 -7.25 -54.01
CA SER A 241 -5.22 -7.01 -55.04
C SER A 241 -4.73 -6.10 -56.16
N SER A 242 -3.93 -5.07 -55.83
CA SER A 242 -3.34 -4.17 -56.82
C SER A 242 -2.27 -4.86 -57.67
N ARG A 243 -1.49 -5.76 -57.07
CA ARG A 243 -0.48 -6.57 -57.77
C ARG A 243 -1.13 -7.57 -58.73
N ALA A 244 -2.15 -8.29 -58.26
CA ALA A 244 -2.91 -9.24 -59.09
C ALA A 244 -3.61 -8.57 -60.30
N ASN A 245 -3.99 -7.30 -60.17
CA ASN A 245 -4.63 -6.54 -61.26
C ASN A 245 -3.62 -5.93 -62.26
N ASN A 246 -2.35 -5.80 -61.87
CA ASN A 246 -1.26 -5.41 -62.76
C ASN A 246 -0.68 -6.62 -63.53
N ASP A 247 -0.76 -7.83 -62.97
CA ASP A 247 -0.30 -9.06 -63.63
C ASP A 247 -1.31 -9.60 -64.68
N THR A 248 -2.53 -9.07 -64.72
CA THR A 248 -3.60 -9.42 -65.68
C THR A 248 -3.80 -8.38 -66.80
N ARG A 249 -2.94 -7.36 -66.88
CA ARG A 249 -2.84 -6.43 -68.01
C ARG A 249 -1.63 -6.74 -68.88
#